data_AF-A0AA36HTI7-F1
#
_entry.id   AF-A0AA36HTI7-F1
#
_cell.length_a   1.000
_cell.length_b   1.000
_cell.length_c   1.000
_cell.angle_alpha   90.00
_cell.angle_beta   90.00
_cell.angle_gamma   90.00
#
_symmetry.space_group_name_H-M   'P 1'
#
loop_
_entity.id
_entity.type
_entity.pdbx_description
1 polymer ?
#
loop_
_entity_poly.entity_id
_entity_poly.type
_entity_poly.pdbx_seq_one_letter_code
_entity_poly.pdbx_strand_id
1 'polypeptide(L)'
;MASAASKRRLPLSDKDLDLKAANKILSSAQTREKCLKILQYASRLVGYILLRSSWKDWGKHFETLSKSLSTARRFFKFFRFIKHFEDLAEAGEEKDPTFQKMLYLDVAANVVADVSEDWTSLEKVGVLKKGSLHPRTEYYANWCQLVLAVVEVVVTKIKADRASEKASKPDAPVEVQRKKTMAQLEFSKFVADLIKAFWDCELSFASELAFILSGLWAALISTHKYALRVLK
;
A
#
# COMPACT_ATOMS: atom_id res chain seq x y z
N MET A 1 -6.81 -24.85 -37.06
CA MET A 1 -6.43 -23.50 -36.60
C MET A 1 -6.75 -23.41 -35.11
N ALA A 2 -5.76 -23.67 -34.25
CA ALA A 2 -5.95 -23.54 -32.80
C ALA A 2 -5.97 -22.06 -32.45
N SER A 3 -7.10 -21.59 -31.91
CA SER A 3 -7.27 -20.24 -31.36
C SER A 3 -6.16 -19.98 -30.34
N ALA A 4 -5.29 -19.01 -30.63
CA ALA A 4 -4.30 -18.52 -29.69
C ALA A 4 -5.05 -17.85 -28.53
N ALA A 5 -5.43 -18.63 -27.53
CA ALA A 5 -5.95 -18.13 -26.27
C ALA A 5 -4.91 -17.14 -25.75
N SER A 6 -5.27 -15.85 -25.73
CA SER A 6 -4.44 -14.77 -25.20
C SER A 6 -3.95 -15.19 -23.82
N LYS A 7 -2.67 -15.58 -23.74
CA LYS A 7 -2.02 -15.92 -22.49
C LYS A 7 -1.99 -14.65 -21.67
N ARG A 8 -2.89 -14.54 -20.71
CA ARG A 8 -2.92 -13.41 -19.78
C ARG A 8 -1.66 -13.50 -18.94
N ARG A 9 -0.68 -12.66 -19.22
CA ARG A 9 0.53 -12.53 -18.42
C ARG A 9 0.34 -11.47 -17.36
N LEU A 10 0.89 -11.70 -16.17
CA LEU A 10 0.99 -10.64 -15.19
C LEU A 10 2.04 -9.63 -15.71
N PRO A 11 1.73 -8.31 -15.77
CA PRO A 11 2.72 -7.31 -16.17
C PRO A 11 4.02 -7.45 -15.35
N LEU A 12 5.18 -7.17 -15.95
CA LEU A 12 6.49 -7.33 -15.29
C LEU A 12 6.84 -8.77 -14.83
N SER A 13 6.10 -9.79 -15.27
CA SER A 13 6.36 -11.20 -15.02
C SER A 13 6.47 -11.99 -16.32
N ASP A 14 7.30 -13.03 -16.33
CA ASP A 14 7.29 -14.04 -17.40
C ASP A 14 6.25 -15.13 -17.19
N LYS A 15 5.60 -15.17 -16.02
CA LYS A 15 4.65 -16.23 -15.67
C LYS A 15 3.27 -15.93 -16.25
N ASP A 16 2.70 -16.95 -16.91
CA ASP A 16 1.33 -16.95 -17.38
C ASP A 16 0.37 -17.06 -16.16
N LEU A 17 -0.75 -16.32 -16.18
CA LEU A 17 -1.81 -16.42 -15.17
C LEU A 17 -2.70 -17.62 -15.49
N ASP A 18 -2.25 -18.80 -15.09
CA ASP A 18 -3.06 -20.01 -15.07
C ASP A 18 -3.85 -20.14 -13.74
N LEU A 19 -4.72 -21.15 -13.65
CA LEU A 19 -5.50 -21.42 -12.43
C LEU A 19 -4.60 -21.70 -11.21
N LYS A 20 -3.42 -22.28 -11.42
CA LYS A 20 -2.46 -22.57 -10.36
C LYS A 20 -1.82 -21.29 -9.81
N ALA A 21 -1.42 -20.37 -10.68
CA ALA A 21 -0.92 -19.05 -10.36
C ALA A 21 -2.00 -18.22 -9.64
N ALA A 22 -3.24 -18.24 -10.13
CA ALA A 22 -4.38 -17.59 -9.49
C ALA A 22 -4.61 -18.13 -8.06
N ASN A 23 -4.59 -19.46 -7.89
CA ASN A 23 -4.72 -20.07 -6.56
C ASN A 23 -3.56 -19.68 -5.63
N LYS A 24 -2.32 -19.65 -6.13
CA LYS A 24 -1.14 -19.20 -5.36
C LYS A 24 -1.32 -17.75 -4.90
N ILE A 25 -1.75 -16.86 -5.80
CA ILE A 25 -2.03 -15.45 -5.50
C ILE A 25 -3.13 -15.31 -4.44
N LEU A 26 -4.26 -16.01 -4.59
CA LEU A 26 -5.39 -15.96 -3.67
C LEU A 26 -5.08 -16.57 -2.30
N SER A 27 -4.22 -17.58 -2.25
CA SER A 27 -3.82 -18.22 -0.98
C SER A 27 -2.95 -17.29 -0.11
N SER A 28 -2.21 -16.35 -0.71
CA SER A 28 -1.37 -15.39 0.01
C SER A 28 -2.21 -14.43 0.87
N ALA A 29 -1.94 -14.40 2.17
CA ALA A 29 -2.60 -13.48 3.09
C ALA A 29 -2.35 -12.01 2.72
N GLN A 30 -1.14 -11.68 2.27
CA GLN A 30 -0.77 -10.31 1.86
C GLN A 30 -1.57 -9.87 0.63
N THR A 31 -1.71 -10.74 -0.37
CA THR A 31 -2.52 -10.43 -1.55
C THR A 31 -3.98 -10.25 -1.17
N ARG A 32 -4.55 -11.13 -0.32
CA ARG A 32 -5.94 -11.00 0.17
C ARG A 32 -6.18 -9.66 0.87
N GLU A 33 -5.27 -9.23 1.76
CA GLU A 33 -5.36 -7.91 2.42
C GLU A 33 -5.39 -6.76 1.42
N LYS A 34 -4.55 -6.80 0.37
CA LYS A 34 -4.52 -5.75 -0.65
C LYS A 34 -5.71 -5.81 -1.61
N CYS A 35 -6.22 -6.99 -1.94
CA CYS A 35 -7.48 -7.14 -2.68
C CYS A 35 -8.65 -6.51 -1.90
N LEU A 36 -8.73 -6.75 -0.59
CA LEU A 36 -9.69 -6.05 0.27
C LEU A 36 -9.48 -4.53 0.25
N LYS A 37 -8.23 -4.04 0.15
CA LYS A 37 -7.94 -2.60 0.00
C LYS A 37 -8.52 -2.05 -1.30
N ILE A 38 -8.36 -2.77 -2.40
CA ILE A 38 -8.95 -2.39 -3.70
C ILE A 38 -10.47 -2.32 -3.58
N LEU A 39 -11.11 -3.36 -3.05
CA LEU A 39 -12.56 -3.38 -2.86
C LEU A 39 -13.02 -2.22 -1.97
N GLN A 40 -12.31 -1.95 -0.87
CA GLN A 40 -12.62 -0.84 0.03
C GLN A 40 -12.68 0.50 -0.70
N TYR A 41 -11.63 0.83 -1.48
CA TYR A 41 -11.55 2.11 -2.18
C TYR A 41 -12.45 2.17 -3.41
N ALA A 42 -12.69 1.05 -4.10
CA ALA A 42 -13.67 0.97 -5.16
C ALA A 42 -15.10 1.21 -4.62
N SER A 43 -15.46 0.55 -3.51
CA SER A 43 -16.73 0.79 -2.83
C SER A 43 -16.84 2.24 -2.35
N ARG A 44 -15.75 2.84 -1.85
CA ARG A 44 -15.76 4.25 -1.45
C ARG A 44 -15.97 5.19 -2.63
N LEU A 45 -15.37 4.91 -3.78
CA LEU A 45 -15.55 5.69 -5.01
C LEU A 45 -16.99 5.59 -5.52
N VAL A 46 -17.55 4.39 -5.56
CA VAL A 46 -18.96 4.19 -5.94
C VAL A 46 -19.87 4.92 -4.95
N GLY A 47 -19.63 4.80 -3.65
CA GLY A 47 -20.36 5.55 -2.62
C GLY A 47 -20.30 7.06 -2.84
N TYR A 48 -19.10 7.60 -3.07
CA TYR A 48 -18.87 9.02 -3.35
C TYR A 48 -19.68 9.53 -4.55
N ILE A 49 -19.74 8.75 -5.64
CA ILE A 49 -20.50 9.09 -6.85
C ILE A 49 -22.01 9.00 -6.58
N LEU A 50 -22.49 7.90 -5.97
CA LEU A 50 -23.92 7.67 -5.77
C LEU A 50 -24.55 8.60 -4.73
N LEU A 51 -23.79 9.04 -3.72
CA LEU A 51 -24.26 10.06 -2.77
C LEU A 51 -24.52 11.43 -3.42
N ARG A 52 -23.88 11.69 -4.57
CA ARG A 52 -24.06 12.90 -5.38
C ARG A 52 -25.04 12.70 -6.53
N SER A 53 -25.66 11.51 -6.64
CA SER A 53 -26.70 11.20 -7.61
C SER A 53 -28.05 11.00 -6.92
N SER A 54 -29.07 10.60 -7.68
CA SER A 54 -30.39 10.25 -7.15
C SER A 54 -30.40 8.96 -6.31
N TRP A 55 -29.29 8.21 -6.26
CA TRP A 55 -29.18 6.87 -5.67
C TRP A 55 -28.52 6.91 -4.29
N LYS A 56 -28.89 7.88 -3.46
CA LYS A 56 -28.21 8.17 -2.18
C LYS A 56 -28.22 7.01 -1.20
N ASP A 57 -29.28 6.20 -1.17
CA ASP A 57 -29.38 5.06 -0.25
C ASP A 57 -28.35 3.97 -0.60
N TRP A 58 -28.19 3.66 -1.89
CA TRP A 58 -27.10 2.81 -2.36
C TRP A 58 -25.74 3.41 -2.04
N GLY A 59 -25.58 4.73 -2.15
CA GLY A 59 -24.38 5.44 -1.71
C GLY A 59 -24.00 5.16 -0.25
N LYS A 60 -24.96 5.22 0.68
CA LYS A 60 -24.75 4.89 2.10
C LYS A 60 -24.38 3.42 2.32
N HIS A 61 -24.97 2.50 1.55
CA HIS A 61 -24.60 1.08 1.60
C HIS A 61 -23.15 0.87 1.18
N PHE A 62 -22.69 1.53 0.12
CA PHE A 62 -21.31 1.44 -0.34
C PHE A 62 -20.30 2.09 0.63
N GLU A 63 -20.65 3.19 1.30
CA GLU A 63 -19.82 3.74 2.38
C GLU A 63 -19.70 2.77 3.56
N THR A 64 -20.80 2.13 3.95
CA THR A 64 -20.82 1.13 5.02
C THR A 64 -19.96 -0.07 4.65
N LEU A 65 -20.10 -0.57 3.42
CA LEU A 65 -19.25 -1.64 2.87
C LEU A 65 -17.77 -1.27 2.92
N SER A 66 -17.41 -0.04 2.54
CA SER A 66 -16.04 0.45 2.61
C SER A 66 -15.49 0.44 4.04
N LYS A 67 -16.28 0.87 5.03
CA LYS A 67 -15.90 0.84 6.45
C LYS A 67 -15.71 -0.60 6.96
N SER A 68 -16.61 -1.51 6.60
CA SER A 68 -16.50 -2.94 6.96
C SER A 68 -15.26 -3.58 6.35
N LEU A 69 -14.97 -3.33 5.07
CA LEU A 69 -13.76 -3.80 4.39
C LEU A 69 -12.50 -3.23 5.04
N SER A 70 -12.52 -1.96 5.45
CA SER A 70 -11.41 -1.34 6.19
C SER A 70 -11.15 -2.03 7.51
N THR A 71 -12.20 -2.41 8.24
CA THR A 71 -12.10 -3.10 9.53
C THR A 71 -11.58 -4.51 9.35
N ALA A 72 -12.12 -5.26 8.38
CA ALA A 72 -11.65 -6.60 8.02
C ALA A 72 -10.14 -6.61 7.68
N ARG A 73 -9.65 -5.59 6.99
CA ARG A 73 -8.23 -5.46 6.65
C ARG A 73 -7.31 -5.26 7.84
N ARG A 74 -7.77 -4.57 8.90
CA ARG A 74 -6.94 -4.32 10.10
C ARG A 74 -6.51 -5.64 10.75
N PHE A 75 -7.35 -6.67 10.69
CA PHE A 75 -6.98 -8.02 11.16
C PHE A 75 -5.77 -8.62 10.43
N PHE A 76 -5.59 -8.32 9.14
CA PHE A 76 -4.42 -8.77 8.36
C PHE A 76 -3.18 -7.88 8.56
N LYS A 77 -3.33 -6.75 9.26
CA LYS A 77 -2.25 -5.78 9.49
C LYS A 77 -1.61 -5.89 10.88
N PHE A 78 -2.32 -6.46 11.86
CA PHE A 78 -1.79 -6.56 13.21
C PHE A 78 -0.38 -7.17 13.24
N PHE A 79 0.48 -6.59 14.06
CA PHE A 79 1.87 -6.99 14.25
C PHE A 79 2.72 -6.90 12.98
N ARG A 80 2.32 -6.10 11.99
CA ARG A 80 3.13 -5.86 10.78
C ARG A 80 4.50 -5.26 11.10
N PHE A 81 4.60 -4.49 12.19
CA PHE A 81 5.87 -3.92 12.64
C PHE A 81 6.98 -4.97 12.84
N ILE A 82 6.63 -6.22 13.16
CA ILE A 82 7.61 -7.31 13.33
C ILE A 82 8.40 -7.53 12.05
N LYS A 83 7.76 -7.36 10.90
CA LYS A 83 8.42 -7.53 9.60
C LYS A 83 9.53 -6.51 9.38
N HIS A 84 9.43 -5.32 9.96
CA HIS A 84 10.43 -4.27 9.78
C HIS A 84 11.75 -4.56 10.50
N PHE A 85 11.80 -5.58 11.37
CA PHE A 85 13.07 -6.10 11.88
C PHE A 85 13.88 -6.83 10.80
N GLU A 86 13.24 -7.43 9.80
CA GLU A 86 13.94 -7.97 8.61
C GLU A 86 14.56 -6.82 7.80
N ASP A 87 13.82 -5.71 7.66
CA ASP A 87 14.28 -4.52 6.93
C ASP A 87 15.49 -3.84 7.63
N LEU A 88 15.67 -4.00 8.95
CA LEU A 88 16.87 -3.55 9.66
C LEU A 88 18.13 -4.28 9.20
N ALA A 89 18.03 -5.60 8.95
CA ALA A 89 19.15 -6.38 8.47
C ALA A 89 19.56 -5.91 7.07
N GLU A 90 18.59 -5.70 6.18
CA GLU A 90 18.83 -5.14 4.84
C GLU A 90 19.47 -3.75 4.90
N ALA A 91 19.05 -2.88 5.83
CA ALA A 91 19.67 -1.56 6.04
C ALA A 91 21.13 -1.68 6.52
N GLY A 92 21.44 -2.68 7.35
CA GLY A 92 22.79 -2.97 7.83
C GLY A 92 23.78 -3.35 6.74
N GLU A 93 23.30 -3.97 5.66
CA GLU A 93 24.13 -4.38 4.51
C GLU A 93 24.41 -3.25 3.50
N GLU A 94 23.74 -2.11 3.63
CA GLU A 94 23.90 -0.99 2.70
C GLU A 94 25.28 -0.32 2.85
N LYS A 95 25.96 -0.13 1.71
CA LYS A 95 27.34 0.36 1.67
C LYS A 95 27.45 1.86 1.80
N ASP A 96 26.45 2.60 1.29
CA ASP A 96 26.43 4.05 1.39
C ASP A 96 25.94 4.48 2.80
N PRO A 97 26.79 5.10 3.64
CA PRO A 97 26.44 5.46 5.01
C PRO A 97 25.31 6.48 5.09
N THR A 98 25.15 7.34 4.08
CA THR A 98 24.07 8.35 4.06
C THR A 98 22.74 7.67 3.81
N PHE A 99 22.70 6.81 2.79
CA PHE A 99 21.48 6.07 2.46
C PHE A 99 21.13 5.03 3.51
N GLN A 100 22.10 4.39 4.14
CA GLN A 100 21.90 3.50 5.28
C GLN A 100 21.15 4.21 6.43
N LYS A 101 21.57 5.43 6.81
CA LYS A 101 20.85 6.21 7.84
C LYS A 101 19.41 6.51 7.44
N MET A 102 19.16 6.78 6.16
CA MET A 102 17.81 6.98 5.65
C MET A 102 16.96 5.70 5.72
N LEU A 103 17.55 4.53 5.44
CA LEU A 103 16.87 3.24 5.60
C LEU A 103 16.55 2.95 7.06
N TYR A 104 17.45 3.25 8.01
CA TYR A 104 17.13 3.13 9.43
C TYR A 104 16.01 4.08 9.87
N LEU A 105 16.00 5.32 9.36
CA LEU A 105 14.91 6.26 9.61
C LEU A 105 13.57 5.75 9.05
N ASP A 106 13.59 5.19 7.83
CA ASP A 106 12.43 4.56 7.19
C ASP A 106 11.88 3.42 8.05
N VAL A 107 12.74 2.52 8.52
CA VAL A 107 12.36 1.42 9.40
C VAL A 107 11.78 1.93 10.72
N ALA A 108 12.43 2.90 11.37
CA ALA A 108 11.93 3.48 12.61
C ALA A 108 10.56 4.14 12.42
N ALA A 109 10.38 4.90 11.34
CA ALA A 109 9.10 5.54 11.01
C ALA A 109 8.00 4.49 10.77
N ASN A 110 8.32 3.41 10.05
CA ASN A 110 7.41 2.30 9.79
C ASN A 110 6.96 1.62 11.10
N VAL A 111 7.90 1.31 11.99
CA VAL A 111 7.59 0.68 13.29
C VAL A 111 6.67 1.58 14.12
N VAL A 112 6.99 2.87 14.25
CA VAL A 112 6.16 3.82 15.02
C VAL A 112 4.75 3.93 14.41
N ALA A 113 4.67 4.05 13.08
CA ALA A 113 3.42 4.17 12.37
C ALA A 113 2.54 2.91 12.52
N ASP A 114 3.12 1.71 12.38
CA ASP A 114 2.41 0.44 12.53
C ASP A 114 1.98 0.18 13.98
N VAL A 115 2.83 0.45 14.97
CA VAL A 115 2.47 0.32 16.40
C VAL A 115 1.32 1.28 16.75
N SER A 116 1.36 2.52 16.26
CA SER A 116 0.27 3.48 16.47
C SER A 116 -1.03 3.05 15.76
N GLU A 117 -0.94 2.47 14.55
CA GLU A 117 -2.10 1.93 13.84
C GLU A 117 -2.69 0.72 14.56
N ASP A 118 -1.85 -0.18 15.08
CA ASP A 118 -2.29 -1.37 15.82
C ASP A 118 -3.03 -0.95 17.09
N TRP A 119 -2.49 0.00 17.85
CA TRP A 119 -3.13 0.49 19.08
C TRP A 119 -4.53 1.06 18.81
N THR A 120 -4.68 1.91 17.79
CA THR A 120 -6.00 2.44 17.39
C THR A 120 -6.91 1.37 16.78
N SER A 121 -6.33 0.34 16.17
CA SER A 121 -7.09 -0.78 15.60
C SER A 121 -7.70 -1.66 16.67
N LEU A 122 -7.02 -1.90 17.80
CA LEU A 122 -7.54 -2.70 18.91
C LEU A 122 -8.89 -2.19 19.44
N GLU A 123 -9.06 -0.88 19.52
CA GLU A 123 -10.34 -0.26 19.90
C GLU A 123 -11.40 -0.43 18.79
N LYS A 124 -11.02 -0.25 17.52
CA LYS A 124 -11.94 -0.36 16.37
C LYS A 124 -12.43 -1.78 16.10
N VAL A 125 -11.61 -2.79 16.42
CA VAL A 125 -12.01 -4.21 16.32
C VAL A 125 -12.72 -4.71 17.57
N GLY A 126 -12.85 -3.88 18.62
CA GLY A 126 -13.57 -4.22 19.85
C GLY A 126 -12.80 -5.07 20.86
N VAL A 127 -11.47 -5.18 20.71
CA VAL A 127 -10.60 -5.83 21.72
C VAL A 127 -10.44 -4.92 22.94
N LEU A 128 -10.27 -3.61 22.71
CA LEU A 128 -10.36 -2.59 23.76
C LEU A 128 -11.78 -2.04 23.84
N LYS A 129 -12.22 -1.71 25.06
CA LYS A 129 -13.51 -1.06 25.28
C LYS A 129 -13.52 0.30 24.58
N LYS A 130 -14.61 0.63 23.88
CA LYS A 130 -14.78 1.94 23.24
C LYS A 130 -14.62 3.07 24.26
N GLY A 131 -13.79 4.06 23.94
CA GLY A 131 -13.41 5.17 24.81
C GLY A 131 -12.22 4.88 25.73
N SER A 132 -11.54 3.73 25.59
CA SER A 132 -10.34 3.44 26.38
C SER A 132 -9.15 4.26 25.92
N LEU A 133 -9.12 4.65 24.64
CA LEU A 133 -8.08 5.49 24.09
C LEU A 133 -8.50 6.95 24.14
N HIS A 134 -7.55 7.82 24.48
CA HIS A 134 -7.79 9.25 24.38
C HIS A 134 -8.11 9.62 22.92
N PRO A 135 -9.09 10.49 22.63
CA PRO A 135 -9.47 10.84 21.26
C PRO A 135 -8.32 11.34 20.38
N ARG A 136 -7.30 11.97 21.00
CA ARG A 136 -6.09 12.42 20.31
C ARG A 136 -5.17 11.29 19.83
N THR A 137 -5.36 10.05 20.29
CA THR A 137 -4.52 8.91 19.87
C THR A 137 -4.65 8.66 18.37
N GLU A 138 -5.87 8.72 17.82
CA GLU A 138 -6.09 8.58 16.37
C GLU A 138 -5.48 9.74 15.59
N TYR A 139 -5.61 10.96 16.12
CA TYR A 139 -4.96 12.14 15.54
C TYR A 139 -3.44 11.94 15.44
N TYR A 140 -2.76 11.57 16.53
CA TYR A 140 -1.31 11.35 16.50
C TYR A 140 -0.91 10.18 15.60
N ALA A 141 -1.68 9.09 15.56
CA ALA A 141 -1.43 7.99 14.65
C ALA A 141 -1.48 8.44 13.18
N ASN A 142 -2.44 9.30 12.80
CA ASN A 142 -2.51 9.86 11.46
C ASN A 142 -1.28 10.73 11.13
N TRP A 143 -0.79 11.52 12.09
CA TRP A 143 0.45 12.29 11.91
C TRP A 143 1.69 11.40 11.77
N CYS A 144 1.79 10.32 12.53
CA CYS A 144 2.86 9.32 12.34
C CYS A 144 2.83 8.73 10.93
N GLN A 145 1.63 8.42 10.40
CA GLN A 145 1.45 7.94 9.02
C GLN A 145 1.85 8.99 7.98
N LEU A 146 1.62 10.28 8.25
CA LEU A 146 2.09 11.38 7.38
C LEU A 146 3.62 11.48 7.37
N VAL A 147 4.25 11.44 8.53
CA VAL A 147 5.73 11.46 8.63
C VAL A 147 6.32 10.26 7.89
N LEU A 148 5.76 9.06 8.09
CA LEU A 148 6.15 7.87 7.35
C LEU A 148 6.04 8.09 5.84
N ALA A 149 4.89 8.56 5.34
CA ALA A 149 4.68 8.76 3.91
C ALA A 149 5.71 9.73 3.30
N VAL A 150 6.10 10.78 4.02
CA VAL A 150 7.16 11.71 3.58
C VAL A 150 8.51 10.99 3.50
N VAL A 151 8.89 10.23 4.51
CA VAL A 151 10.13 9.46 4.53
C VAL A 151 10.17 8.43 3.40
N GLU A 152 9.09 7.67 3.21
CA GLU A 152 8.97 6.65 2.15
C GLU A 152 9.08 7.26 0.75
N VAL A 153 8.51 8.44 0.51
CA VAL A 153 8.64 9.17 -0.76
C VAL A 153 10.09 9.53 -1.04
N VAL A 154 10.80 10.07 -0.05
CA VAL A 154 12.22 10.45 -0.20
C VAL A 154 13.09 9.21 -0.46
N VAL A 155 12.97 8.19 0.38
CA VAL A 155 13.75 6.94 0.28
C VAL A 155 13.47 6.23 -1.04
N THR A 156 12.20 6.14 -1.44
CA THR A 156 11.84 5.42 -2.68
C THR A 156 12.23 6.22 -3.92
N LYS A 157 12.24 7.55 -3.87
CA LYS A 157 12.81 8.36 -4.95
C LYS A 157 14.28 8.03 -5.16
N ILE A 158 15.09 8.01 -4.09
CA ILE A 158 16.51 7.64 -4.17
C ILE A 158 16.68 6.21 -4.71
N LYS A 159 15.84 5.26 -4.27
CA LYS A 159 15.83 3.88 -4.81
C LYS A 159 15.51 3.86 -6.31
N ALA A 160 14.53 4.64 -6.76
CA ALA A 160 14.13 4.72 -8.16
C ALA A 160 15.20 5.38 -9.05
N ASP A 161 15.89 6.41 -8.54
CA ASP A 161 16.99 7.08 -9.24
C ASP A 161 18.18 6.12 -9.41
N ARG A 162 18.60 5.45 -8.33
CA ARG A 162 19.65 4.40 -8.37
C ARG A 162 19.30 3.24 -9.30
N ALA A 163 18.03 2.81 -9.31
CA ALA A 163 17.57 1.75 -10.21
C ALA A 163 17.59 2.21 -11.67
N SER A 164 17.26 3.48 -11.92
CA SER A 164 17.29 4.09 -13.25
C SER A 164 18.72 4.18 -13.78
N GLU A 165 19.69 4.63 -12.97
CA GLU A 165 21.11 4.67 -13.33
C GLU A 165 21.65 3.28 -13.73
N LYS A 166 21.31 2.24 -12.96
CA LYS A 166 21.71 0.86 -13.27
C LYS A 166 21.10 0.35 -14.57
N ALA A 167 19.87 0.76 -14.88
CA ALA A 167 19.14 0.35 -16.08
C ALA A 167 19.51 1.15 -17.34
N SER A 168 20.14 2.33 -17.20
CA SER A 168 20.60 3.14 -18.33
C SER A 168 21.85 2.60 -19.02
N LYS A 169 22.42 1.48 -18.54
CA LYS A 169 23.54 0.82 -19.19
C LYS A 169 23.08 0.13 -20.50
N PRO A 170 23.81 0.25 -21.63
CA PRO A 170 23.38 -0.23 -22.95
C PRO A 170 22.95 -1.71 -22.99
N ASP A 171 23.56 -2.56 -22.16
CA ASP A 171 23.30 -4.00 -22.10
C ASP A 171 22.53 -4.42 -20.84
N ALA A 172 21.73 -3.52 -20.24
CA ALA A 172 20.99 -3.84 -19.03
C ALA A 172 19.99 -5.00 -19.26
N PRO A 173 20.11 -6.12 -18.53
CA PRO A 173 19.19 -7.25 -18.65
C PRO A 173 17.73 -6.84 -18.44
N VAL A 174 16.79 -7.57 -19.06
CA VAL A 174 15.34 -7.33 -18.91
C VAL A 174 14.91 -7.29 -17.43
N GLU A 175 15.54 -8.08 -16.57
CA GLU A 175 15.29 -8.05 -15.13
C GLU A 175 15.63 -6.69 -14.48
N VAL A 176 16.70 -6.03 -14.94
CA VAL A 176 17.10 -4.70 -14.45
C VAL A 176 16.10 -3.64 -14.89
N GLN A 177 15.60 -3.74 -16.13
CA GLN A 177 14.53 -2.87 -16.62
C GLN A 177 13.23 -3.07 -15.81
N ARG A 178 12.85 -4.32 -15.51
CA ARG A 178 11.69 -4.62 -14.66
C ARG A 178 11.86 -4.09 -13.23
N LYS A 179 13.06 -4.19 -12.66
CA LYS A 179 13.38 -3.61 -11.35
C LYS A 179 13.23 -2.09 -11.36
N LYS A 180 13.67 -1.40 -12.42
CA LYS A 180 13.45 0.04 -12.61
C LYS A 180 11.95 0.36 -12.64
N THR A 181 11.18 -0.31 -13.50
CA THR A 181 9.74 -0.05 -13.61
C THR A 181 9.02 -0.31 -12.28
N MET A 182 9.39 -1.38 -11.58
CA MET A 182 8.83 -1.67 -10.25
C MET A 182 9.17 -0.57 -9.24
N ALA A 183 10.41 -0.06 -9.22
CA ALA A 183 10.82 1.04 -8.34
C ALA A 183 10.05 2.33 -8.64
N GLN A 184 9.81 2.65 -9.92
CA GLN A 184 8.99 3.80 -10.33
C GLN A 184 7.52 3.65 -9.92
N LEU A 185 6.95 2.45 -10.07
CA LEU A 185 5.60 2.16 -9.59
C LEU A 185 5.51 2.30 -8.07
N GLU A 186 6.49 1.79 -7.32
CA GLU A 186 6.56 1.94 -5.86
C GLU A 186 6.64 3.40 -5.45
N PHE A 187 7.47 4.21 -6.11
CA PHE A 187 7.52 5.64 -5.89
C PHE A 187 6.15 6.30 -6.09
N SER A 188 5.46 6.01 -7.21
CA SER A 188 4.12 6.55 -7.48
C SER A 188 3.09 6.12 -6.41
N LYS A 189 3.22 4.91 -5.87
CA LYS A 189 2.39 4.39 -4.80
C LYS A 189 2.61 5.16 -3.50
N PHE A 190 3.84 5.51 -3.14
CA PHE A 190 4.12 6.28 -1.93
C PHE A 190 3.71 7.74 -2.06
N VAL A 191 3.82 8.34 -3.25
CA VAL A 191 3.22 9.65 -3.52
C VAL A 191 1.70 9.62 -3.32
N ALA A 192 1.04 8.54 -3.73
CA ALA A 192 -0.38 8.35 -3.49
C ALA A 192 -0.71 8.13 -1.99
N ASP A 193 0.11 7.38 -1.25
CA ASP A 193 -0.07 7.25 0.21
C ASP A 193 0.17 8.58 0.95
N LEU A 194 1.03 9.47 0.44
CA LEU A 194 1.20 10.84 0.96
C LEU A 194 -0.06 11.70 0.76
N ILE A 195 -0.66 11.68 -0.43
CA ILE A 195 -1.94 12.37 -0.69
C ILE A 195 -3.04 11.85 0.25
N LYS A 196 -3.06 10.54 0.50
CA LYS A 196 -3.98 9.92 1.45
C LYS A 196 -3.74 10.44 2.87
N ALA A 197 -2.48 10.55 3.30
CA ALA A 197 -2.13 11.04 4.62
C ALA A 197 -2.53 12.50 4.84
N PHE A 198 -2.48 13.35 3.81
CA PHE A 198 -3.00 14.72 3.88
C PHE A 198 -4.48 14.78 4.25
N TRP A 199 -5.28 13.87 3.69
CA TRP A 199 -6.70 13.75 4.04
C TRP A 199 -6.89 13.18 5.44
N ASP A 200 -6.15 12.13 5.81
CA ASP A 200 -6.24 11.53 7.16
C ASP A 200 -5.84 12.53 8.27
N CYS A 201 -5.00 13.52 7.95
CA CYS A 201 -4.59 14.61 8.86
C CYS A 201 -5.47 15.87 8.76
N GLU A 202 -6.56 15.84 7.99
CA GLU A 202 -7.52 16.95 7.85
C GLU A 202 -6.88 18.27 7.38
N LEU A 203 -5.87 18.19 6.50
CA LEU A 203 -5.23 19.38 5.95
C LEU A 203 -6.20 20.17 5.06
N SER A 204 -6.12 21.50 5.11
CA SER A 204 -7.09 22.40 4.45
C SER A 204 -7.21 22.24 2.94
N PHE A 205 -6.15 21.76 2.28
CA PHE A 205 -6.11 21.52 0.84
C PHE A 205 -6.46 20.08 0.44
N ALA A 206 -6.74 19.20 1.41
CA ALA A 206 -7.01 17.81 1.13
C ALA A 206 -8.37 17.63 0.44
N SER A 207 -8.42 16.70 -0.53
CA SER A 207 -9.63 16.40 -1.30
C SER A 207 -10.04 14.95 -1.11
N GLU A 208 -11.34 14.73 -0.85
CA GLU A 208 -11.88 13.39 -0.64
C GLU A 208 -11.70 12.53 -1.88
N LEU A 209 -11.95 13.09 -3.07
CA LEU A 209 -11.78 12.39 -4.32
C LEU A 209 -10.31 12.02 -4.55
N ALA A 210 -9.38 12.95 -4.25
CA ALA A 210 -7.95 12.68 -4.34
C ALA A 210 -7.52 11.57 -3.37
N PHE A 211 -8.04 11.56 -2.14
CA PHE A 211 -7.84 10.48 -1.16
C PHE A 211 -8.33 9.13 -1.69
N ILE A 212 -9.53 9.08 -2.28
CA ILE A 212 -10.13 7.83 -2.79
C ILE A 212 -9.29 7.28 -3.96
N LEU A 213 -8.99 8.12 -4.95
CA LEU A 213 -8.24 7.71 -6.15
C LEU A 213 -6.81 7.31 -5.80
N SER A 214 -6.14 8.08 -4.94
CA SER A 214 -4.79 7.76 -4.47
C SER A 214 -4.76 6.47 -3.66
N GLY A 215 -5.74 6.28 -2.77
CA GLY A 215 -5.90 5.04 -2.01
C GLY A 215 -6.11 3.81 -2.91
N LEU A 216 -6.90 3.94 -3.97
CA LEU A 216 -7.12 2.90 -4.98
C LEU A 216 -5.84 2.60 -5.77
N TRP A 217 -5.14 3.63 -6.25
CA TRP A 217 -3.88 3.48 -6.98
C TRP A 217 -2.82 2.75 -6.13
N ALA A 218 -2.60 3.23 -4.90
CA ALA A 218 -1.67 2.60 -3.97
C ALA A 218 -2.02 1.13 -3.69
N ALA A 219 -3.32 0.81 -3.64
CA ALA A 219 -3.81 -0.57 -3.49
C ALA A 219 -3.50 -1.46 -4.69
N LEU A 220 -3.71 -0.94 -5.91
CA LEU A 220 -3.44 -1.66 -7.16
C LEU A 220 -1.94 -1.98 -7.29
N ILE A 221 -1.08 -0.98 -7.10
CA ILE A 221 0.37 -1.17 -7.17
C ILE A 221 0.87 -2.13 -6.09
N SER A 222 0.37 -2.00 -4.85
CA SER A 222 0.74 -2.93 -3.78
C SER A 222 0.31 -4.36 -4.10
N THR A 223 -0.93 -4.56 -4.58
CA THR A 223 -1.43 -5.88 -4.99
C THR A 223 -0.55 -6.47 -6.09
N HIS A 224 -0.18 -5.66 -7.08
CA HIS A 224 0.71 -6.07 -8.15
C HIS A 224 2.09 -6.52 -7.63
N LYS A 225 2.73 -5.72 -6.75
CA LYS A 225 4.00 -6.06 -6.10
C LYS A 225 3.94 -7.41 -5.38
N TYR A 226 2.89 -7.63 -4.59
CA TYR A 226 2.74 -8.88 -3.84
C TYR A 226 2.41 -10.06 -4.76
N ALA A 227 1.61 -9.87 -5.81
CA ALA A 227 1.38 -10.88 -6.82
C ALA A 227 2.70 -11.31 -7.50
N LEU A 228 3.55 -10.35 -7.87
CA LEU A 228 4.88 -10.65 -8.41
C LEU A 228 5.75 -11.43 -7.42
N ARG A 229 5.79 -11.02 -6.15
CA ARG A 229 6.58 -11.71 -5.11
C ARG A 229 6.10 -13.15 -4.88
N VAL A 230 4.78 -13.36 -4.83
CA VAL A 230 4.19 -14.70 -4.66
C VAL A 230 4.42 -15.56 -5.89
N LEU A 231 4.40 -14.96 -7.07
CA LEU A 231 4.62 -15.70 -8.30
C LEU A 231 6.08 -16.02 -8.56
N LYS A 232 7.08 -15.33 -7.98
CA LYS A 232 8.49 -15.76 -8.08
C LYS A 232 8.63 -17.22 -7.62
#